data_AF-A0A3B8R5Z3-F1
#
_entry.id   AF-A0A3B8R5Z3-F1
#
_cell.length_a   1.000
_cell.length_b   1.000
_cell.length_c   1.000
_cell.angle_alpha   90.00
_cell.angle_beta   90.00
_cell.angle_gamma   90.00
#
_symmetry.space_group_name_H-M   'P 1'
#
loop_
_entity.id
_entity.type
_entity.pdbx_description
1 polymer ?
#
loop_
_entity_poly.entity_id
_entity_poly.type
_entity_poly.pdbx_seq_one_letter_code
_entity_poly.pdbx_strand_id
1 'polypeptide(L)'
;MAISLQHAGEFTVALANQLLAEALGDAITAVQVTPLGEGVGLMSSIGRAVLTLASGKSTSVVVKVIAQTENVSISKQLNFYANEIDFYRYLSPLCPIRSPKCYFADIDPETQDFLLILEDLGAAAAGDQL
;
A
#
# COMPACT_ATOMS: atom_id res chain seq x y z
N MET A 1 12.34 12.11 -7.79
CA MET A 1 10.98 11.90 -8.33
C MET A 1 10.38 10.80 -7.49
N ALA A 2 9.24 11.06 -6.86
CA ALA A 2 8.61 10.07 -5.98
C ALA A 2 8.11 8.89 -6.81
N ILE A 3 8.11 7.68 -6.22
CA ILE A 3 7.48 6.53 -6.84
C ILE A 3 6.02 6.51 -6.40
N SER A 4 5.10 6.78 -7.31
CA SER A 4 3.66 6.68 -7.09
C SER A 4 2.99 5.87 -8.20
N LEU A 5 1.79 5.34 -7.92
CA LEU A 5 0.95 4.66 -8.89
C LEU A 5 -0.41 5.35 -8.92
N GLN A 6 -1.06 5.39 -10.09
CA GLN A 6 -2.42 5.89 -10.19
C GLN A 6 -3.41 4.80 -9.77
N HIS A 7 -3.14 3.54 -10.11
CA HIS A 7 -3.98 2.41 -9.73
C HIS A 7 -3.17 1.31 -9.05
N ALA A 8 -3.72 0.65 -8.03
CA ALA A 8 -3.04 -0.47 -7.37
C ALA A 8 -2.72 -1.63 -8.34
N GLY A 9 -3.51 -1.79 -9.41
CA GLY A 9 -3.26 -2.77 -10.48
C GLY A 9 -2.01 -2.52 -11.32
N GLU A 10 -1.40 -1.33 -11.22
CA GLU A 10 -0.12 -1.00 -11.87
C GLU A 10 1.09 -1.56 -11.09
N PHE A 11 0.86 -2.24 -9.96
CA PHE A 11 1.92 -2.87 -9.18
C PHE A 11 2.44 -4.13 -9.89
N THR A 12 3.49 -3.96 -10.70
CA THR A 12 4.08 -5.01 -11.54
C THR A 12 5.13 -5.86 -10.82
N VAL A 13 5.50 -7.00 -11.41
CA VAL A 13 6.63 -7.84 -10.96
C VAL A 13 7.94 -7.04 -10.89
N ALA A 14 8.21 -6.17 -11.88
CA ALA A 14 9.44 -5.37 -11.91
C ALA A 14 9.51 -4.41 -10.71
N LEU A 15 8.42 -3.67 -10.47
CA LEU A 15 8.32 -2.76 -9.34
C LEU A 15 8.33 -3.51 -8.00
N ALA A 16 7.65 -4.65 -7.91
CA ALA A 16 7.67 -5.49 -6.71
C ALA A 16 9.09 -5.98 -6.39
N ASN A 17 9.87 -6.41 -7.38
CA ASN A 17 11.27 -6.77 -7.15
C ASN A 17 12.11 -5.57 -6.73
N GLN A 18 11.93 -4.41 -7.36
CA GLN A 18 12.64 -3.18 -7.00
C GLN A 18 12.40 -2.79 -5.53
N LEU A 19 11.18 -2.95 -5.03
CA LEU A 19 10.79 -2.45 -3.71
C LEU A 19 10.86 -3.52 -2.60
N LEU A 20 10.66 -4.80 -2.92
CA LEU A 20 10.38 -5.83 -1.92
C LEU A 20 11.38 -6.99 -1.90
N ALA A 21 12.16 -7.23 -2.97
CA ALA A 21 12.99 -8.44 -3.07
C ALA A 21 13.99 -8.58 -1.91
N GLU A 22 14.62 -7.47 -1.51
CA GLU A 22 15.54 -7.46 -0.36
C GLU A 22 14.79 -7.80 0.95
N ALA A 23 13.64 -7.16 1.19
CA ALA A 23 12.87 -7.36 2.41
C ALA A 23 12.24 -8.76 2.51
N LEU A 24 11.96 -9.40 1.38
CA LEU A 24 11.43 -10.77 1.31
C LEU A 24 12.53 -11.84 1.21
N GLY A 25 13.76 -11.45 0.85
CA GLY A 25 14.89 -12.37 0.66
C GLY A 25 14.69 -13.36 -0.50
N ASP A 26 13.78 -13.05 -1.42
CA ASP A 26 13.41 -13.93 -2.53
C ASP A 26 12.88 -13.09 -3.70
N ALA A 27 13.21 -13.51 -4.93
CA ALA A 27 12.76 -12.83 -6.14
C ALA A 27 11.27 -13.09 -6.37
N ILE A 28 10.54 -12.07 -6.84
CA ILE A 28 9.13 -12.19 -7.17
C ILE A 28 9.00 -12.56 -8.65
N THR A 29 8.24 -13.60 -8.96
CA THR A 29 8.05 -14.14 -10.32
C THR A 29 6.66 -13.84 -10.88
N ALA A 30 5.67 -13.64 -10.01
CA ALA A 30 4.33 -13.23 -10.42
C ALA A 30 3.70 -12.30 -9.37
N VAL A 31 2.88 -11.37 -9.85
CA VAL A 31 2.07 -10.47 -9.02
C VAL A 31 0.63 -10.51 -9.53
N GLN A 32 -0.31 -10.72 -8.63
CA GLN A 32 -1.73 -10.63 -8.91
C GLN A 32 -2.37 -9.67 -7.91
N VAL A 33 -2.94 -8.57 -8.40
CA VAL A 33 -3.59 -7.56 -7.57
C VAL A 33 -5.10 -7.71 -7.63
N THR A 34 -5.74 -7.80 -6.46
CA THR A 34 -7.19 -7.77 -6.32
C THR A 34 -7.58 -6.51 -5.54
N PRO A 35 -8.47 -5.65 -6.05
CA PRO A 35 -8.97 -4.50 -5.32
C PRO A 35 -9.65 -4.88 -4.01
N LEU A 36 -9.52 -4.03 -2.99
CA LEU A 36 -10.18 -4.16 -1.69
C LEU A 36 -11.05 -2.93 -1.40
N GLY A 37 -12.31 -3.16 -1.05
CA GLY A 37 -13.23 -2.09 -0.65
C GLY A 37 -13.67 -1.16 -1.78
N GLU A 38 -13.66 -1.64 -3.03
CA GLU A 38 -14.26 -0.92 -4.16
C GLU A 38 -15.73 -0.58 -3.87
N GLY A 39 -16.12 0.66 -4.19
CA GLY A 39 -17.49 1.15 -4.01
C GLY A 39 -17.87 1.57 -2.59
N VAL A 40 -16.98 1.44 -1.59
CA VAL A 40 -17.26 1.84 -0.19
C VAL A 40 -16.89 3.30 0.10
N GLY A 41 -16.46 4.06 -0.91
CA GLY A 41 -16.10 5.48 -0.74
C GLY A 41 -14.85 5.68 0.11
N LEU A 42 -13.85 4.80 -0.03
CA LEU A 42 -12.57 4.95 0.68
C LEU A 42 -11.85 6.25 0.30
N MET A 43 -11.07 6.79 1.24
CA MET A 43 -10.25 7.99 1.02
C MET A 43 -9.00 7.69 0.18
N SER A 44 -8.61 6.43 0.06
CA SER A 44 -7.50 5.91 -0.75
C SER A 44 -7.95 4.62 -1.45
N SER A 45 -7.37 4.29 -2.60
CA SER A 45 -7.55 2.98 -3.20
C SER A 45 -6.64 1.95 -2.54
N ILE A 46 -7.15 0.73 -2.35
CA ILE A 46 -6.45 -0.36 -1.70
C ILE A 46 -6.53 -1.60 -2.60
N GLY A 47 -5.39 -2.25 -2.82
CA GLY A 47 -5.29 -3.54 -3.49
C GLY A 47 -4.52 -4.54 -2.65
N ARG A 48 -4.95 -5.80 -2.64
CA ARG A 48 -4.16 -6.92 -2.14
C ARG A 48 -3.37 -7.50 -3.30
N ALA A 49 -2.04 -7.45 -3.20
CA ALA A 49 -1.14 -8.07 -4.16
C ALA A 49 -0.68 -9.43 -3.61
N VAL A 50 -1.08 -10.51 -4.28
CA VAL A 50 -0.52 -11.85 -4.05
C VAL A 50 0.74 -11.99 -4.89
N LEU A 51 1.85 -12.36 -4.24
CA LEU A 51 3.18 -12.48 -4.82
C LEU A 51 3.59 -13.94 -4.87
N THR A 52 3.99 -14.44 -6.04
CA THR A 52 4.67 -15.74 -6.15
C THR A 52 6.17 -15.49 -6.11
N LEU A 53 6.88 -16.20 -5.24
CA LEU A 53 8.33 -16.09 -5.07
C LEU A 53 9.06 -17.16 -5.89
N ALA A 54 10.32 -16.94 -6.21
CA ALA A 54 11.13 -17.87 -7.00
C ALA A 54 11.34 -19.21 -6.27
N SER A 55 11.30 -19.23 -4.94
CA SER A 55 11.26 -20.48 -4.15
C SER A 55 9.97 -21.30 -4.30
N GLY A 56 8.95 -20.78 -4.99
CA GLY A 56 7.63 -21.40 -5.11
C GLY A 56 6.68 -21.08 -3.94
N LYS A 57 7.13 -20.33 -2.94
CA LYS A 57 6.27 -19.81 -1.86
C LYS A 57 5.37 -18.69 -2.38
N SER A 58 4.26 -18.48 -1.69
CA SER A 58 3.35 -17.35 -1.93
C SER A 58 3.25 -16.50 -0.67
N THR A 59 3.16 -15.17 -0.86
CA THR A 59 2.92 -14.20 0.20
C THR A 59 2.04 -13.07 -0.34
N SER A 60 1.59 -12.15 0.51
CA SER A 60 0.80 -11.00 0.07
C SER A 60 1.19 -9.71 0.78
N VAL A 61 0.94 -8.60 0.09
CA VAL A 61 1.10 -7.24 0.59
C VAL A 61 -0.14 -6.42 0.27
N VAL A 62 -0.36 -5.37 1.04
CA VAL A 62 -1.37 -4.34 0.75
C VAL A 62 -0.69 -3.20 0.01
N VAL A 63 -1.25 -2.82 -1.13
CA VAL A 63 -0.84 -1.68 -1.95
C VAL A 63 -1.89 -0.60 -1.79
N LYS A 64 -1.48 0.59 -1.33
CA LYS A 64 -2.34 1.76 -1.23
C LYS A 64 -1.85 2.87 -2.14
N VAL A 65 -2.79 3.48 -2.83
CA VAL A 65 -2.59 4.60 -3.75
C VAL A 65 -3.73 5.61 -3.58
N ILE A 66 -3.69 6.72 -4.33
CA ILE A 66 -4.75 7.72 -4.30
C ILE A 66 -6.14 7.11 -4.56
N ALA A 67 -7.20 7.77 -4.08
CA ALA A 67 -8.56 7.32 -4.34
C ALA A 67 -8.88 7.29 -5.84
N GLN A 68 -9.67 6.29 -6.26
CA GLN A 68 -10.19 6.15 -7.63
C GLN A 68 -11.61 6.70 -7.78
N THR A 69 -12.05 7.52 -6.82
CA THR A 69 -13.36 8.15 -6.78
C THR A 69 -13.19 9.66 -6.67
N GLU A 70 -14.30 10.39 -6.66
CA GLU A 70 -14.35 11.83 -6.38
C GLU A 70 -13.69 12.22 -5.04
N ASN A 71 -13.48 11.26 -4.13
CA ASN A 71 -12.84 11.48 -2.84
C ASN A 71 -11.36 11.87 -2.94
N VAL A 72 -10.71 11.72 -4.11
CA VAL A 72 -9.30 12.12 -4.28
C VAL A 72 -9.08 13.59 -3.92
N SER A 73 -10.03 14.46 -4.28
CA SER A 73 -9.91 15.91 -4.04
C SER A 73 -9.96 16.23 -2.54
N ILE A 74 -10.94 15.68 -1.82
CA ILE A 74 -11.08 15.92 -0.38
C ILE A 74 -9.95 15.26 0.42
N SER A 75 -9.49 14.08 -0.01
CA SER A 75 -8.40 13.37 0.65
C SER A 75 -7.08 14.14 0.56
N LYS A 76 -6.82 14.79 -0.58
CA LYS A 76 -5.68 15.69 -0.75
C LYS A 76 -5.84 16.97 0.08
N GLN A 77 -7.01 17.62 0.03
CA GLN A 77 -7.28 18.84 0.81
C GLN A 77 -7.12 18.62 2.33
N LEU A 78 -7.48 17.45 2.84
CA LEU A 78 -7.35 17.08 4.25
C LEU A 78 -6.02 16.40 4.60
N ASN A 79 -5.07 16.33 3.65
CA ASN A 79 -3.74 15.72 3.82
C ASN A 79 -3.76 14.25 4.30
N PHE A 80 -4.79 13.48 3.95
CA PHE A 80 -4.90 12.09 4.39
C PHE A 80 -3.71 11.22 3.92
N TYR A 81 -3.23 11.44 2.70
CA TYR A 81 -2.12 10.68 2.14
C TYR A 81 -0.80 11.00 2.84
N ALA A 82 -0.50 12.29 3.02
CA ALA A 82 0.70 12.72 3.73
C ALA A 82 0.70 12.22 5.18
N ASN A 83 -0.42 12.35 5.88
CA ASN A 83 -0.55 11.87 7.26
C ASN A 83 -0.30 10.37 7.39
N GLU A 84 -0.83 9.56 6.47
CA GLU A 84 -0.59 8.11 6.51
C GLU A 84 0.87 7.75 6.19
N ILE A 85 1.46 8.41 5.20
CA ILE A 85 2.88 8.20 4.85
C ILE A 85 3.78 8.59 6.02
N ASP A 86 3.55 9.75 6.64
CA ASP A 86 4.34 10.22 7.78
C ASP A 86 4.13 9.36 9.02
N PHE A 87 2.92 8.81 9.22
CA PHE A 87 2.70 7.80 10.26
C PHE A 87 3.63 6.60 10.06
N TYR A 88 3.67 6.00 8.88
CA TYR A 88 4.52 4.82 8.65
C TYR A 88 6.02 5.15 8.67
N ARG A 89 6.43 6.32 8.16
CA ARG A 89 7.83 6.78 8.16
C ARG A 89 8.37 7.08 9.56
N TYR A 90 7.57 7.72 10.41
CA TYR A 90 8.10 8.31 11.65
C TYR A 90 7.43 7.80 12.93
N LEU A 91 6.14 7.46 12.89
CA LEU A 91 5.35 7.18 14.10
C LEU A 91 5.11 5.70 14.34
N SER A 92 5.04 4.87 13.30
CA SER A 92 4.75 3.43 13.43
C SER A 92 5.72 2.69 14.36
N PRO A 93 7.04 2.99 14.40
CA PRO A 93 7.97 2.33 15.34
C PRO A 93 7.77 2.77 16.80
N LEU A 94 7.13 3.92 17.02
CA LEU A 94 6.84 4.48 18.35
C LEU A 94 5.47 4.03 18.87
N CYS A 95 4.67 3.39 18.04
CA CYS A 95 3.31 2.99 18.38
C CYS A 95 3.34 1.85 19.43
N PRO A 96 2.62 1.97 20.57
CA PRO A 96 2.61 0.94 21.60
C PRO A 96 1.80 -0.31 21.20
N ILE A 97 1.11 -0.25 20.06
CA ILE A 97 0.35 -1.36 19.48
C ILE A 97 0.98 -1.78 18.15
N ARG A 98 0.80 -3.06 17.81
CA ARG A 98 1.33 -3.62 16.57
C ARG A 98 0.67 -2.93 15.36
N SER A 99 1.49 -2.26 14.56
CA SER A 99 1.13 -1.77 13.22
C SER A 99 1.62 -2.75 12.15
N PRO A 100 1.01 -2.80 10.95
CA PRO A 100 1.55 -3.55 9.82
C PRO A 100 3.00 -3.13 9.52
N LYS A 101 3.87 -4.09 9.18
CA LYS A 101 5.22 -3.74 8.70
C LYS A 101 5.10 -2.89 7.43
N CYS A 102 5.76 -1.74 7.41
CA CYS A 102 5.89 -0.91 6.21
C CYS A 102 7.06 -1.41 5.36
N TYR A 103 6.79 -1.77 4.11
CA TYR A 103 7.81 -2.15 3.15
C TYR A 103 8.27 -0.96 2.30
N PHE A 104 7.34 -0.08 1.95
CA PHE A 104 7.63 1.09 1.13
C PHE A 104 6.64 2.21 1.42
N ALA A 105 7.09 3.45 1.51
CA ALA A 105 6.25 4.62 1.70
C ALA A 105 6.86 5.82 0.98
N ASP A 106 6.22 6.26 -0.11
CA ASP A 106 6.62 7.46 -0.84
C ASP A 106 5.43 8.29 -1.32
N ILE A 107 5.65 9.60 -1.40
CA ILE A 107 4.65 10.59 -1.77
C ILE A 107 5.30 11.74 -2.52
N ASP A 108 4.67 12.15 -3.61
CA ASP A 108 5.03 13.37 -4.31
C ASP A 108 4.53 14.60 -3.52
N PRO A 109 5.41 15.53 -3.11
CA PRO A 109 5.02 16.66 -2.29
C PRO A 109 4.17 17.70 -3.04
N GLU A 110 4.20 17.72 -4.37
CA GLU A 110 3.43 18.65 -5.19
C GLU A 110 2.06 18.08 -5.55
N THR A 111 2.02 16.84 -6.01
CA THR A 111 0.76 16.21 -6.46
C THR A 111 0.03 15.48 -5.36
N GLN A 112 0.72 15.09 -4.27
CA GLN A 112 0.26 14.16 -3.23
C GLN A 112 -0.10 12.76 -3.73
N ASP A 113 0.35 12.41 -4.93
CA ASP A 113 0.26 11.02 -5.39
C ASP A 113 1.26 10.19 -4.59
N PHE A 114 0.81 9.06 -4.08
CA PHE A 114 1.60 8.25 -3.16
C PHE A 114 1.54 6.77 -3.52
N LEU A 115 2.56 6.05 -3.06
CA LEU A 115 2.58 4.59 -3.01
C LEU A 115 2.99 4.16 -1.61
N LEU A 116 2.12 3.36 -0.99
CA LEU A 116 2.36 2.74 0.30
C LEU A 116 2.19 1.23 0.17
N ILE A 117 3.20 0.48 0.61
CA ILE A 117 3.18 -0.99 0.61
C ILE A 117 3.35 -1.49 2.03
N LEU A 118 2.37 -2.25 2.50
CA LEU A 118 2.28 -2.75 3.87
C LEU A 118 2.19 -4.28 3.91
N GLU A 119 2.56 -4.86 5.05
CA GLU A 119 2.21 -6.22 5.43
C GLU A 119 0.70 -6.45 5.30
N ASP A 120 0.32 -7.51 4.60
CA ASP A 120 -1.05 -7.99 4.61
C ASP A 120 -1.30 -8.82 5.87
N LEU A 121 -2.21 -8.34 6.72
CA LEU A 121 -2.62 -9.03 7.94
C LEU A 121 -3.61 -10.18 7.67
N GLY A 122 -3.85 -10.52 6.40
CA GLY A 122 -4.56 -11.72 5.96
C GLY A 122 -6.06 -11.67 6.23
N ALA A 123 -6.55 -12.57 7.07
CA ALA A 123 -7.97 -12.73 7.38
C ALA A 123 -8.48 -11.80 8.51
N ALA A 124 -7.66 -10.84 8.95
CA ALA A 124 -8.11 -9.82 9.90
C ALA A 124 -9.29 -9.05 9.29
N ALA A 125 -10.41 -9.00 10.03
CA ALA A 125 -11.58 -8.22 9.62
C ALA A 125 -11.38 -6.76 9.99
N ALA A 126 -12.01 -5.85 9.23
CA ALA A 126 -12.16 -4.48 9.68
C ALA A 126 -12.86 -4.49 11.03
N GLY A 127 -12.29 -3.76 12.00
CA GLY A 127 -12.95 -3.56 13.29
C GLY A 127 -14.24 -2.75 13.12
N ASP A 128 -15.03 -2.71 14.18
CA ASP A 128 -16.16 -1.79 14.23
C ASP A 128 -15.65 -0.34 14.16
N GLN A 129 -16.22 0.45 13.24
CA GLN A 129 -15.84 1.85 12.99
C GLN A 129 -16.85 2.84 13.59
N LEU A 130 -17.77 2.36 14.43
CA LEU A 130 -18.82 3.13 15.11
C LEU A 130 -18.35 3.75 16.43
#